data_AF-A0A916UGD7-F1
#
_entry.id   AF-A0A916UGD7-F1
#
_cell.length_a   1.000
_cell.length_b   1.000
_cell.length_c   1.000
_cell.angle_alpha   90.00
_cell.angle_beta   90.00
_cell.angle_gamma   90.00
#
_symmetry.space_group_name_H-M   'P 1'
#
loop_
_entity.id
_entity.type
_entity.pdbx_description
1 polymer ?
#
loop_
_entity_poly.entity_id
_entity_poly.type
_entity_poly.pdbx_seq_one_letter_code
_entity_poly.pdbx_strand_id
1 'polypeptide(L)'
;MNLQARPDERTAPTSAIAAAAVALRFEHLPEHVVTLAGQCLLDWIGVSIAAADEPAVRILVEQAREEGALPRASLAGHNGKVSTRQAALINGAASHALDFDDVNVTMVGHPTVAVMPSVLALAEARGATGADVVAGFVAGYEAACRVGHMVSPGHYARGFHVTATVGSLGSAAGCSNLLRLSSQQTAQALGIAATQAAGLKSMFGTMCKPFHAGKANENGLLAAQLAARGFESRADVIECEQGFAATQSSDFAPDRIWPPGAFHITENLFKYHASCYQTHAAIEALRAIKDAHGLQPADVAGIVLMHDAGADTVCNIHEPRSGLEAKFSLRILAAFALAGIDTARAENFSEENVTAPELVALRERVEVRFTPDWPITRSEAAVLLKDGRTLTAAHDSGIPDADLARQEARLSAKFMSLVEPRLGRDRAARLAELALKVGSLQSLDEMMSLMSAQ
;
A
#
# COMPACT_ATOMS: atom_id res chain seq x y z
N MET A 1 -24.87 2.73 8.55
CA MET A 1 -25.33 1.79 7.51
C MET A 1 -25.50 0.44 8.20
N ASN A 2 -26.67 -0.21 8.12
CA ASN A 2 -26.91 -1.48 8.83
C ASN A 2 -26.24 -2.60 8.01
N LEU A 3 -25.15 -3.18 8.50
CA LEU A 3 -24.17 -3.97 7.73
C LEU A 3 -24.41 -5.50 7.76
N GLN A 4 -25.64 -5.94 7.98
CA GLN A 4 -25.96 -7.37 7.84
C GLN A 4 -26.29 -7.67 6.38
N ALA A 5 -25.46 -8.52 5.76
CA ALA A 5 -25.64 -9.01 4.40
C ALA A 5 -27.03 -9.63 4.21
N ARG A 6 -27.75 -9.21 3.18
CA ARG A 6 -28.97 -9.94 2.78
C ARG A 6 -28.58 -11.25 2.09
N PRO A 7 -29.38 -12.33 2.19
CA PRO A 7 -29.06 -13.63 1.57
C PRO A 7 -28.75 -13.53 0.05
N ASP A 8 -29.43 -12.63 -0.64
CA ASP A 8 -29.29 -12.29 -2.06
C ASP A 8 -27.93 -11.66 -2.41
N GLU A 9 -27.34 -10.89 -1.50
CA GLU A 9 -26.01 -10.27 -1.69
C GLU A 9 -24.88 -11.29 -1.59
N ARG A 10 -25.07 -12.37 -0.81
CA ARG A 10 -24.11 -13.48 -0.68
C ARG A 10 -24.03 -14.32 -1.97
N THR A 11 -25.12 -14.36 -2.73
CA THR A 11 -25.18 -15.13 -3.99
C THR A 11 -24.84 -14.32 -5.24
N ALA A 12 -24.72 -12.99 -5.13
CA ALA A 12 -24.35 -12.10 -6.24
C ALA A 12 -23.26 -11.05 -5.86
N PRO A 13 -22.04 -11.49 -5.51
CA PRO A 13 -20.96 -10.60 -5.08
C PRO A 13 -20.67 -9.42 -6.02
N THR A 14 -20.64 -9.64 -7.34
CA THR A 14 -20.32 -8.57 -8.29
C THR A 14 -21.32 -7.42 -8.21
N SER A 15 -22.62 -7.73 -8.21
CA SER A 15 -23.68 -6.73 -8.13
C SER A 15 -23.73 -6.05 -6.75
N ALA A 16 -23.49 -6.78 -5.68
CA ALA A 16 -23.45 -6.24 -4.32
C ALA A 16 -22.29 -5.24 -4.12
N ILE A 17 -21.08 -5.58 -4.59
CA ILE A 17 -19.92 -4.68 -4.55
C ILE A 17 -20.17 -3.44 -5.41
N ALA A 18 -20.70 -3.63 -6.62
CA ALA A 18 -21.02 -2.53 -7.52
C ALA A 18 -22.01 -1.54 -6.90
N ALA A 19 -23.09 -2.04 -6.29
CA ALA A 19 -24.10 -1.22 -5.62
C ALA A 19 -23.50 -0.43 -4.45
N ALA A 20 -22.71 -1.09 -3.61
CA ALA A 20 -22.08 -0.44 -2.45
C ALA A 20 -21.04 0.61 -2.85
N ALA A 21 -20.25 0.35 -3.90
CA ALA A 21 -19.24 1.28 -4.39
C ALA A 21 -19.87 2.60 -4.87
N VAL A 22 -20.95 2.55 -5.65
CA VAL A 22 -21.61 3.79 -6.16
C VAL A 22 -22.56 4.45 -5.17
N ALA A 23 -23.01 3.73 -4.14
CA ALA A 23 -23.83 4.30 -3.07
C ALA A 23 -23.02 5.16 -2.09
N LEU A 24 -21.71 4.95 -2.01
CA LEU A 24 -20.81 5.67 -1.11
C LEU A 24 -20.68 7.14 -1.53
N ARG A 25 -20.98 8.04 -0.59
CA ARG A 25 -20.87 9.49 -0.77
C ARG A 25 -20.08 10.08 0.39
N PHE A 26 -19.30 11.12 0.12
CA PHE A 26 -18.39 11.75 1.07
C PHE A 26 -19.09 12.14 2.38
N GLU A 27 -20.28 12.75 2.29
CA GLU A 27 -21.05 13.23 3.44
C GLU A 27 -21.58 12.12 4.37
N HIS A 28 -21.51 10.86 3.95
CA HIS A 28 -21.88 9.71 4.78
C HIS A 28 -20.67 8.97 5.37
N LEU A 29 -19.45 9.43 5.05
CA LEU A 29 -18.25 8.83 5.59
C LEU A 29 -18.04 9.29 7.03
N PRO A 30 -17.74 8.37 7.97
CA PRO A 30 -17.26 8.75 9.29
C PRO A 30 -15.98 9.59 9.21
N GLU A 31 -15.83 10.55 10.12
CA GLU A 31 -14.67 11.46 10.16
C GLU A 31 -13.32 10.71 10.21
N HIS A 32 -13.25 9.61 10.97
CA HIS A 32 -12.03 8.78 11.05
C HIS A 32 -11.69 8.11 9.70
N VAL A 33 -12.68 7.77 8.88
CA VAL A 33 -12.46 7.22 7.53
C VAL A 33 -11.91 8.30 6.59
N VAL A 34 -12.43 9.53 6.69
CA VAL A 34 -11.91 10.66 5.92
C VAL A 34 -10.46 10.97 6.33
N THR A 35 -10.17 10.94 7.63
CA THR A 35 -8.81 11.13 8.18
C THR A 35 -7.85 10.07 7.64
N LEU A 36 -8.24 8.80 7.67
CA LEU A 36 -7.45 7.69 7.13
C LEU A 36 -7.22 7.83 5.63
N ALA A 37 -8.23 8.25 4.86
CA ALA A 37 -8.07 8.51 3.43
C ALA A 37 -7.03 9.61 3.14
N GLY A 38 -7.03 10.69 3.93
CA GLY A 38 -6.01 11.74 3.85
C GLY A 38 -4.60 11.23 4.21
N GLN A 39 -4.49 10.36 5.21
CA GLN A 39 -3.23 9.72 5.60
C GLN A 39 -2.71 8.73 4.55
N CYS A 40 -3.58 7.94 3.93
CA CYS A 40 -3.24 7.10 2.76
C CYS A 40 -2.74 7.95 1.59
N LEU A 41 -3.41 9.07 1.30
CA LEU A 41 -2.97 9.99 0.25
C LEU A 41 -1.60 10.61 0.57
N LEU A 42 -1.38 11.05 1.81
CA LEU A 42 -0.10 11.59 2.26
C LEU A 42 1.03 10.57 2.03
N ASP A 43 0.85 9.35 2.53
CA ASP A 43 1.83 8.26 2.38
C ASP A 43 2.12 7.97 0.90
N TRP A 44 1.08 7.85 0.09
CA TRP A 44 1.16 7.60 -1.34
C TRP A 44 1.93 8.69 -2.10
N ILE A 45 1.65 9.97 -1.83
CA ILE A 45 2.39 11.08 -2.46
C ILE A 45 3.86 10.99 -2.09
N GLY A 46 4.16 10.74 -0.80
CA GLY A 46 5.52 10.66 -0.29
C GLY A 46 6.36 9.61 -1.01
N VAL A 47 5.86 8.36 -1.06
CA VAL A 47 6.57 7.26 -1.71
C VAL A 47 6.65 7.43 -3.23
N SER A 48 5.64 8.02 -3.86
CA SER A 48 5.63 8.27 -5.31
C SER A 48 6.69 9.28 -5.74
N ILE A 49 6.82 10.38 -4.98
CA ILE A 49 7.80 11.42 -5.28
C ILE A 49 9.23 10.90 -5.03
N ALA A 50 9.45 10.17 -3.94
CA ALA A 50 10.75 9.56 -3.66
C ALA A 50 11.16 8.54 -4.74
N ALA A 51 10.19 7.84 -5.32
CA ALA A 51 10.40 6.86 -6.39
C ALA A 51 10.56 7.47 -7.79
N ALA A 52 10.45 8.78 -7.95
CA ALA A 52 10.34 9.41 -9.27
C ALA A 52 11.52 9.08 -10.21
N ASP A 53 12.70 8.82 -9.65
CA ASP A 53 13.93 8.49 -10.36
C ASP A 53 14.27 7.00 -10.44
N GLU A 54 13.41 6.13 -9.89
CA GLU A 54 13.58 4.68 -10.01
C GLU A 54 13.60 4.27 -11.48
N PRO A 55 14.48 3.33 -11.90
CA PRO A 55 14.62 2.95 -13.30
C PRO A 55 13.29 2.51 -13.94
N ALA A 56 12.44 1.78 -13.20
CA ALA A 56 11.13 1.37 -13.66
C ALA A 56 10.22 2.57 -14.01
N VAL A 57 10.27 3.64 -13.21
CA VAL A 57 9.47 4.85 -13.42
C VAL A 57 9.99 5.63 -14.61
N ARG A 58 11.30 5.83 -14.73
CA ARG A 58 11.92 6.53 -15.85
C ARG A 58 11.57 5.89 -17.20
N ILE A 59 11.67 4.56 -17.30
CA ILE A 59 11.30 3.81 -18.50
C ILE A 59 9.85 4.07 -18.90
N LEU A 60 8.90 4.01 -17.94
CA LEU A 60 7.49 4.26 -18.22
C LEU A 60 7.21 5.71 -18.62
N VAL A 61 7.90 6.68 -18.01
CA VAL A 61 7.80 8.10 -18.35
C VAL A 61 8.33 8.37 -19.77
N GLU A 62 9.48 7.80 -20.12
CA GLU A 62 10.06 7.89 -21.46
C GLU A 62 9.12 7.30 -22.52
N GLN A 63 8.61 6.09 -22.29
CA GLN A 63 7.61 5.47 -23.17
C GLN A 63 6.36 6.35 -23.34
N ALA A 64 5.82 6.90 -22.24
CA ALA A 64 4.62 7.75 -22.32
C ALA A 64 4.86 9.06 -23.10
N ARG A 65 6.09 9.61 -23.02
CA ARG A 65 6.50 10.78 -23.82
C ARG A 65 6.60 10.44 -25.30
N GLU A 66 7.14 9.27 -25.64
CA GLU A 66 7.22 8.79 -27.03
C GLU A 66 5.84 8.57 -27.65
N GLU A 67 4.88 8.04 -26.89
CA GLU A 67 3.50 7.82 -27.35
C GLU A 67 2.73 9.12 -27.64
N GLY A 68 3.06 10.23 -26.96
CA GLY A 68 2.58 11.57 -27.32
C GLY A 68 1.06 11.80 -27.22
N ALA A 69 0.45 11.52 -26.07
CA ALA A 69 -1.00 11.68 -25.87
C ALA A 69 -1.42 13.07 -25.31
N LEU A 70 -2.74 13.34 -25.29
CA LEU A 70 -3.29 14.59 -24.75
C LEU A 70 -2.94 14.74 -23.25
N PRO A 71 -2.24 15.81 -22.83
CA PRO A 71 -1.83 16.02 -21.45
C PRO A 71 -3.05 16.39 -20.58
N ARG A 72 -3.43 15.50 -19.66
CA ARG A 72 -4.64 15.64 -18.81
C ARG A 72 -4.39 15.43 -17.33
N ALA A 73 -3.37 14.66 -16.96
CA ALA A 73 -3.08 14.34 -15.57
C ALA A 73 -1.57 14.42 -15.26
N SER A 74 -1.24 14.91 -14.07
CA SER A 74 0.12 15.11 -13.57
C SER A 74 0.80 13.82 -13.14
N LEU A 75 2.12 13.82 -13.24
CA LEU A 75 2.99 12.77 -12.72
C LEU A 75 3.64 13.22 -11.42
N ALA A 76 3.60 12.37 -10.40
CA ALA A 76 4.22 12.67 -9.11
C ALA A 76 5.75 12.76 -9.26
N GLY A 77 6.33 13.86 -8.78
CA GLY A 77 7.78 14.09 -8.87
C GLY A 77 8.32 14.36 -10.27
N HIS A 78 7.48 14.51 -11.30
CA HIS A 78 7.90 14.86 -12.67
C HIS A 78 7.21 16.14 -13.13
N ASN A 79 7.90 16.94 -13.96
CA ASN A 79 7.27 18.08 -14.62
C ASN A 79 6.44 17.60 -15.82
N GLY A 80 5.29 18.22 -16.02
CA GLY A 80 4.39 17.96 -17.14
C GLY A 80 3.23 17.02 -16.81
N LYS A 81 2.36 16.87 -17.81
CA LYS A 81 1.19 16.00 -17.76
C LYS A 81 1.24 15.00 -18.91
N VAL A 82 0.62 13.85 -18.70
CA VAL A 82 0.41 12.80 -19.71
C VAL A 82 -1.09 12.49 -19.80
N SER A 83 -1.49 11.52 -20.62
CA SER A 83 -2.90 11.09 -20.63
C SER A 83 -3.30 10.53 -19.26
N THR A 84 -4.61 10.55 -18.94
CA THR A 84 -5.11 9.98 -17.68
C THR A 84 -4.71 8.52 -17.49
N ARG A 85 -4.68 7.75 -18.58
CA ARG A 85 -4.32 6.33 -18.58
C ARG A 85 -2.84 6.12 -18.27
N GLN A 86 -1.97 6.90 -18.91
CA GLN A 86 -0.52 6.86 -18.62
C GLN A 86 -0.22 7.36 -17.21
N ALA A 87 -0.90 8.40 -16.72
CA ALA A 87 -0.71 8.90 -15.36
C ALA A 87 -1.12 7.86 -14.30
N ALA A 88 -2.24 7.16 -14.52
CA ALA A 88 -2.68 6.06 -13.67
C ALA A 88 -1.64 4.92 -13.62
N LEU A 89 -1.09 4.54 -14.78
CA LEU A 89 -0.03 3.53 -14.89
C LEU A 89 1.26 3.95 -14.17
N ILE A 90 1.78 5.14 -14.51
CA ILE A 90 3.07 5.62 -14.04
C ILE A 90 3.04 5.92 -12.54
N ASN A 91 2.04 6.66 -12.06
CA ASN A 91 1.94 7.00 -10.64
C ASN A 91 1.67 5.74 -9.79
N GLY A 92 0.89 4.77 -10.30
CA GLY A 92 0.73 3.48 -9.63
C GLY A 92 2.03 2.71 -9.53
N ALA A 93 2.82 2.65 -10.60
CA ALA A 93 4.13 2.01 -10.56
C ALA A 93 5.12 2.74 -9.64
N ALA A 94 5.20 4.07 -9.72
CA ALA A 94 6.06 4.87 -8.86
C ALA A 94 5.74 4.66 -7.38
N SER A 95 4.45 4.70 -7.03
CA SER A 95 4.01 4.54 -5.64
C SER A 95 4.35 3.19 -5.01
N HIS A 96 4.64 2.16 -5.82
CA HIS A 96 4.97 0.81 -5.35
C HIS A 96 6.44 0.42 -5.63
N ALA A 97 7.26 1.32 -6.22
CA ALA A 97 8.62 1.00 -6.66
C ALA A 97 9.60 0.81 -5.50
N LEU A 98 9.38 1.54 -4.39
CA LEU A 98 10.23 1.44 -3.20
C LEU A 98 9.77 0.35 -2.22
N ASP A 99 8.62 -0.29 -2.49
CA ASP A 99 7.93 -1.21 -1.58
C ASP A 99 7.79 -0.61 -0.16
N PHE A 100 7.45 0.67 -0.09
CA PHE A 100 7.36 1.46 1.14
C PHE A 100 5.94 2.00 1.38
N ASP A 101 4.99 1.58 0.57
CA ASP A 101 3.57 1.87 0.64
C ASP A 101 2.82 0.99 1.66
N ASP A 102 1.56 1.36 1.91
CA ASP A 102 0.67 0.68 2.86
C ASP A 102 0.27 -0.74 2.46
N VAL A 103 -0.26 -1.47 3.44
CA VAL A 103 -0.67 -2.86 3.35
C VAL A 103 -2.02 -3.02 4.02
N ASN A 104 -2.88 -3.88 3.45
CA ASN A 104 -4.08 -4.33 4.12
C ASN A 104 -4.15 -5.86 4.09
N VAL A 105 -4.23 -6.46 5.29
CA VAL A 105 -4.23 -7.92 5.45
C VAL A 105 -5.50 -8.59 4.94
N THR A 106 -6.63 -7.88 4.94
CA THR A 106 -7.89 -8.39 4.39
C THR A 106 -7.83 -8.48 2.86
N MET A 107 -7.21 -7.50 2.20
CA MET A 107 -6.87 -7.60 0.78
C MET A 107 -5.73 -8.59 0.53
N VAL A 108 -4.80 -8.78 1.47
CA VAL A 108 -3.51 -9.45 1.24
C VAL A 108 -2.69 -8.73 0.15
N GLY A 109 -2.68 -7.40 0.20
CA GLY A 109 -2.05 -6.57 -0.82
C GLY A 109 -1.92 -5.10 -0.43
N HIS A 110 -1.66 -4.26 -1.44
CA HIS A 110 -1.38 -2.85 -1.29
C HIS A 110 -2.52 -2.03 -1.93
N PRO A 111 -3.56 -1.67 -1.16
CA PRO A 111 -4.77 -1.08 -1.71
C PRO A 111 -4.58 0.35 -2.22
N THR A 112 -3.80 1.19 -1.53
CA THR A 112 -3.69 2.61 -1.90
C THR A 112 -3.02 2.78 -3.25
N VAL A 113 -1.88 2.11 -3.47
CA VAL A 113 -1.16 2.14 -4.75
C VAL A 113 -1.96 1.53 -5.90
N ALA A 114 -2.93 0.66 -5.62
CA ALA A 114 -3.77 0.01 -6.62
C ALA A 114 -5.03 0.79 -7.01
N VAL A 115 -5.43 1.80 -6.21
CA VAL A 115 -6.69 2.53 -6.40
C VAL A 115 -6.48 4.03 -6.55
N MET A 116 -5.69 4.66 -5.67
CA MET A 116 -5.53 6.11 -5.61
C MET A 116 -5.03 6.74 -6.92
N PRO A 117 -4.02 6.19 -7.63
CA PRO A 117 -3.52 6.80 -8.87
C PRO A 117 -4.58 6.99 -9.96
N SER A 118 -5.43 5.99 -10.18
CA SER A 118 -6.50 6.05 -11.19
C SER A 118 -7.59 7.04 -10.82
N VAL A 119 -7.98 7.09 -9.54
CA VAL A 119 -8.96 8.05 -9.01
C VAL A 119 -8.44 9.48 -9.14
N LEU A 120 -7.20 9.76 -8.72
CA LEU A 120 -6.59 11.10 -8.82
C LEU A 120 -6.42 11.55 -10.27
N ALA A 121 -5.89 10.69 -11.16
CA ALA A 121 -5.69 11.04 -12.56
C ALA A 121 -7.01 11.37 -13.25
N LEU A 122 -8.08 10.63 -12.93
CA LEU A 122 -9.41 10.90 -13.45
C LEU A 122 -10.03 12.16 -12.83
N ALA A 123 -9.83 12.38 -11.53
CA ALA A 123 -10.35 13.54 -10.80
C ALA A 123 -9.75 14.84 -11.33
N GLU A 124 -8.42 14.89 -11.49
CA GLU A 124 -7.72 16.04 -12.06
C GLU A 124 -8.23 16.34 -13.48
N ALA A 125 -8.30 15.32 -14.34
CA ALA A 125 -8.75 15.51 -15.71
C ALA A 125 -10.21 15.96 -15.85
N ARG A 126 -11.01 15.83 -14.79
CA ARG A 126 -12.42 16.25 -14.73
C ARG A 126 -12.65 17.51 -13.91
N GLY A 127 -11.62 18.05 -13.26
CA GLY A 127 -11.78 19.16 -12.30
C GLY A 127 -12.67 18.77 -11.11
N ALA A 128 -12.54 17.54 -10.62
CA ALA A 128 -13.31 17.06 -9.47
C ALA A 128 -12.77 17.64 -8.15
N THR A 129 -13.59 17.58 -7.10
CA THR A 129 -13.22 18.05 -5.76
C THR A 129 -12.46 16.99 -4.98
N GLY A 130 -11.80 17.38 -3.90
CA GLY A 130 -11.16 16.42 -3.01
C GLY A 130 -12.17 15.53 -2.25
N ALA A 131 -13.40 16.00 -2.03
CA ALA A 131 -14.49 15.16 -1.53
C ALA A 131 -14.82 14.01 -2.51
N ASP A 132 -14.84 14.29 -3.82
CA ASP A 132 -15.04 13.26 -4.86
C ASP A 132 -13.88 12.25 -4.86
N VAL A 133 -12.63 12.72 -4.67
CA VAL A 133 -11.45 11.83 -4.54
C VAL A 133 -11.58 10.90 -3.35
N VAL A 134 -11.93 11.41 -2.16
CA VAL A 134 -12.08 10.60 -0.95
C VAL A 134 -13.18 9.56 -1.14
N ALA A 135 -14.35 9.95 -1.67
CA ALA A 135 -15.44 9.00 -1.91
C ALA A 135 -15.04 7.90 -2.91
N GLY A 136 -14.44 8.27 -4.04
CA GLY A 136 -13.97 7.31 -5.05
C GLY A 136 -12.88 6.40 -4.52
N PHE A 137 -11.92 6.93 -3.76
CA PHE A 137 -10.85 6.16 -3.16
C PHE A 137 -11.39 5.13 -2.15
N VAL A 138 -12.24 5.54 -1.21
CA VAL A 138 -12.82 4.62 -0.22
C VAL A 138 -13.70 3.58 -0.91
N ALA A 139 -14.48 3.95 -1.93
CA ALA A 139 -15.27 2.98 -2.69
C ALA A 139 -14.41 1.90 -3.36
N GLY A 140 -13.27 2.29 -3.96
CA GLY A 140 -12.34 1.35 -4.59
C GLY A 140 -11.56 0.50 -3.58
N TYR A 141 -11.13 1.11 -2.47
CA TYR A 141 -10.43 0.44 -1.38
C TYR A 141 -11.31 -0.66 -0.78
N GLU A 142 -12.55 -0.33 -0.43
CA GLU A 142 -13.51 -1.27 0.13
C GLU A 142 -13.85 -2.39 -0.86
N ALA A 143 -14.00 -2.08 -2.15
CA ALA A 143 -14.22 -3.10 -3.18
C ALA A 143 -13.03 -4.07 -3.28
N ALA A 144 -11.80 -3.56 -3.29
CA ALA A 144 -10.60 -4.39 -3.33
C ALA A 144 -10.50 -5.30 -2.10
N CYS A 145 -10.71 -4.78 -0.89
CA CYS A 145 -10.68 -5.59 0.33
C CYS A 145 -11.77 -6.67 0.34
N ARG A 146 -13.00 -6.37 -0.10
CA ARG A 146 -14.08 -7.36 -0.15
C ARG A 146 -13.81 -8.47 -1.15
N VAL A 147 -13.32 -8.13 -2.35
CA VAL A 147 -12.91 -9.14 -3.33
C VAL A 147 -11.76 -9.97 -2.78
N GLY A 148 -10.72 -9.32 -2.25
CA GLY A 148 -9.55 -9.97 -1.65
C GLY A 148 -9.93 -10.95 -0.54
N HIS A 149 -10.87 -10.56 0.33
CA HIS A 149 -11.34 -11.38 1.44
C HIS A 149 -12.07 -12.64 0.97
N MET A 150 -12.82 -12.56 -0.13
CA MET A 150 -13.53 -13.72 -0.69
C MET A 150 -12.61 -14.71 -1.41
N VAL A 151 -11.48 -14.26 -1.97
CA VAL A 151 -10.60 -15.11 -2.79
C VAL A 151 -9.34 -15.60 -2.06
N SER A 152 -9.09 -15.10 -0.85
CA SER A 152 -7.94 -15.44 -0.02
C SER A 152 -8.24 -16.57 0.97
N PRO A 153 -7.24 -17.39 1.35
CA PRO A 153 -5.83 -17.30 0.98
C PRO A 153 -5.44 -17.93 -0.38
N GLY A 154 -6.29 -18.76 -0.98
CA GLY A 154 -5.95 -19.59 -2.14
C GLY A 154 -5.51 -18.81 -3.37
N HIS A 155 -6.05 -17.62 -3.62
CA HIS A 155 -5.61 -16.76 -4.73
C HIS A 155 -4.14 -16.37 -4.64
N TYR A 156 -3.71 -15.87 -3.48
CA TYR A 156 -2.31 -15.51 -3.24
C TYR A 156 -1.40 -16.75 -3.20
N ALA A 157 -1.87 -17.86 -2.63
CA ALA A 157 -1.14 -19.12 -2.59
C ALA A 157 -0.90 -19.70 -3.98
N ARG A 158 -1.85 -19.53 -4.91
CA ARG A 158 -1.76 -19.98 -6.31
C ARG A 158 -0.70 -19.23 -7.13
N GLY A 159 -0.21 -18.09 -6.64
CA GLY A 159 0.85 -17.32 -7.29
C GLY A 159 0.40 -15.99 -7.90
N PHE A 160 -0.84 -15.54 -7.66
CA PHE A 160 -1.30 -14.24 -8.12
C PHE A 160 -0.89 -13.11 -7.18
N HIS A 161 -0.49 -11.99 -7.75
CA HIS A 161 -0.21 -10.76 -7.00
C HIS A 161 -1.50 -9.96 -6.83
N VAL A 162 -2.06 -9.96 -5.61
CA VAL A 162 -3.40 -9.42 -5.32
C VAL A 162 -3.51 -7.92 -5.64
N THR A 163 -2.45 -7.14 -5.39
CA THR A 163 -2.34 -5.72 -5.78
C THR A 163 -2.60 -5.49 -7.27
N ALA A 164 -2.22 -6.44 -8.12
CA ALA A 164 -2.44 -6.37 -9.57
C ALA A 164 -3.86 -6.77 -9.94
N THR A 165 -4.26 -7.97 -9.48
CA THR A 165 -5.48 -8.64 -9.91
C THR A 165 -6.70 -7.99 -9.26
N VAL A 166 -6.84 -8.12 -7.96
CA VAL A 166 -7.93 -7.53 -7.17
C VAL A 166 -7.87 -6.01 -7.19
N GLY A 167 -6.67 -5.44 -7.19
CA GLY A 167 -6.48 -3.99 -7.35
C GLY A 167 -7.12 -3.43 -8.63
N SER A 168 -7.11 -4.18 -9.74
CA SER A 168 -7.79 -3.76 -10.98
C SER A 168 -9.30 -3.57 -10.77
N LEU A 169 -9.94 -4.45 -10.00
CA LEU A 169 -11.36 -4.36 -9.66
C LEU A 169 -11.63 -3.20 -8.68
N GLY A 170 -10.73 -2.98 -7.71
CA GLY A 170 -10.79 -1.84 -6.80
C GLY A 170 -10.69 -0.50 -7.54
N SER A 171 -9.73 -0.36 -8.44
CA SER A 171 -9.58 0.82 -9.30
C SER A 171 -10.84 1.05 -10.14
N ALA A 172 -11.42 0.00 -10.74
CA ALA A 172 -12.65 0.11 -11.52
C ALA A 172 -13.83 0.61 -10.67
N ALA A 173 -13.98 0.10 -9.45
CA ALA A 173 -15.02 0.55 -8.52
C ALA A 173 -14.84 2.02 -8.12
N GLY A 174 -13.61 2.44 -7.77
CA GLY A 174 -13.32 3.81 -7.39
C GLY A 174 -13.53 4.82 -8.53
N CYS A 175 -13.05 4.49 -9.74
CA CYS A 175 -13.32 5.31 -10.93
C CYS A 175 -14.81 5.32 -11.30
N SER A 176 -15.55 4.23 -11.09
CA SER A 176 -16.99 4.16 -11.35
C SER A 176 -17.78 5.06 -10.40
N ASN A 177 -17.40 5.12 -9.11
CA ASN A 177 -17.95 6.06 -8.14
C ASN A 177 -17.70 7.51 -8.60
N LEU A 178 -16.47 7.85 -8.98
CA LEU A 178 -16.10 9.19 -9.44
C LEU A 178 -16.83 9.60 -10.73
N LEU A 179 -17.09 8.66 -11.64
CA LEU A 179 -17.88 8.86 -12.86
C LEU A 179 -19.40 8.88 -12.60
N ARG A 180 -19.84 8.58 -11.37
CA ARG A 180 -21.25 8.46 -10.98
C ARG A 180 -22.02 7.46 -11.85
N LEU A 181 -21.39 6.31 -12.12
CA LEU A 181 -22.02 5.24 -12.89
C LEU A 181 -23.18 4.61 -12.12
N SER A 182 -24.09 3.96 -12.84
CA SER A 182 -25.11 3.12 -12.21
C SER A 182 -24.49 1.85 -11.60
N SER A 183 -25.21 1.17 -10.71
CA SER A 183 -24.79 -0.14 -10.19
C SER A 183 -24.57 -1.16 -11.31
N GLN A 184 -25.40 -1.12 -12.36
CA GLN A 184 -25.25 -2.02 -13.50
C GLN A 184 -23.98 -1.68 -14.30
N GLN A 185 -23.76 -0.41 -14.63
CA GLN A 185 -22.54 0.01 -15.33
C GLN A 185 -21.28 -0.28 -14.50
N THR A 186 -21.36 -0.20 -13.17
CA THR A 186 -20.25 -0.53 -12.29
C THR A 186 -19.98 -2.03 -12.27
N ALA A 187 -21.00 -2.88 -12.24
CA ALA A 187 -20.83 -4.33 -12.40
C ALA A 187 -20.18 -4.68 -13.76
N GLN A 188 -20.56 -3.95 -14.82
CA GLN A 188 -19.94 -4.05 -16.14
C GLN A 188 -18.46 -3.63 -16.12
N ALA A 189 -18.14 -2.52 -15.45
CA ALA A 189 -16.76 -2.08 -15.25
C ALA A 189 -15.93 -3.12 -14.48
N LEU A 190 -16.48 -3.74 -13.44
CA LEU A 190 -15.82 -4.86 -12.74
C LEU A 190 -15.55 -6.04 -13.68
N GLY A 191 -16.51 -6.38 -14.56
CA GLY A 191 -16.35 -7.36 -15.64
C GLY A 191 -15.16 -7.07 -16.57
N ILE A 192 -15.10 -5.85 -17.10
CA ILE A 192 -14.03 -5.40 -18.00
C ILE A 192 -12.67 -5.38 -17.29
N ALA A 193 -12.62 -5.00 -16.02
CA ALA A 193 -11.40 -5.00 -15.24
C ALA A 193 -10.92 -6.44 -14.95
N ALA A 194 -11.83 -7.32 -14.54
CA ALA A 194 -11.52 -8.70 -14.15
C ALA A 194 -10.92 -9.51 -15.31
N THR A 195 -11.39 -9.33 -16.55
CA THR A 195 -10.79 -10.03 -17.70
C THR A 195 -9.38 -9.56 -18.07
N GLN A 196 -8.93 -8.42 -17.54
CA GLN A 196 -7.59 -7.88 -17.72
C GLN A 196 -6.72 -8.04 -16.46
N ALA A 197 -7.31 -8.52 -15.37
CA ALA A 197 -6.68 -8.64 -14.06
C ALA A 197 -5.64 -9.78 -14.07
N ALA A 198 -4.37 -9.40 -14.17
CA ALA A 198 -3.23 -10.30 -14.20
C ALA A 198 -2.10 -9.77 -13.30
N GLY A 199 -1.22 -10.68 -12.86
CA GLY A 199 -0.01 -10.35 -12.12
C GLY A 199 0.54 -11.57 -11.39
N LEU A 200 1.80 -11.89 -11.63
CA LEU A 200 2.45 -13.11 -11.11
C LEU A 200 3.39 -12.77 -9.95
N LYS A 201 3.25 -13.46 -8.82
CA LYS A 201 4.14 -13.32 -7.66
C LYS A 201 5.60 -13.66 -7.98
N SER A 202 5.84 -14.53 -8.98
CA SER A 202 7.20 -14.85 -9.43
C SER A 202 7.98 -13.66 -9.97
N MET A 203 7.33 -12.51 -10.18
CA MET A 203 7.97 -11.26 -10.60
C MET A 203 8.46 -10.39 -9.44
N PHE A 204 8.27 -10.80 -8.19
CA PHE A 204 8.77 -10.05 -7.03
C PHE A 204 10.30 -9.95 -7.08
N GLY A 205 10.84 -8.79 -6.69
CA GLY A 205 12.26 -8.47 -6.84
C GLY A 205 12.66 -7.94 -8.22
N THR A 206 11.70 -7.75 -9.13
CA THR A 206 11.92 -7.12 -10.45
C THR A 206 11.08 -5.86 -10.60
N MET A 207 11.35 -5.06 -11.65
CA MET A 207 10.53 -3.90 -12.03
C MET A 207 9.07 -4.25 -12.34
N CYS A 208 8.74 -5.52 -12.58
CA CYS A 208 7.38 -5.95 -12.83
C CYS A 208 6.49 -5.88 -11.57
N LYS A 209 7.05 -5.95 -10.34
CA LYS A 209 6.26 -5.79 -9.11
C LYS A 209 5.58 -4.41 -9.04
N PRO A 210 6.29 -3.27 -9.17
CA PRO A 210 5.63 -1.97 -9.26
C PRO A 210 4.75 -1.82 -10.50
N PHE A 211 5.18 -2.36 -11.65
CA PHE A 211 4.36 -2.35 -12.87
C PHE A 211 2.96 -2.96 -12.66
N HIS A 212 2.83 -3.98 -11.81
CA HIS A 212 1.54 -4.55 -11.43
C HIS A 212 0.57 -3.53 -10.81
N ALA A 213 1.04 -2.68 -9.89
CA ALA A 213 0.21 -1.63 -9.27
C ALA A 213 -0.20 -0.58 -10.30
N GLY A 214 0.72 -0.20 -11.19
CA GLY A 214 0.41 0.65 -12.33
C GLY A 214 -0.65 0.05 -13.26
N LYS A 215 -0.48 -1.21 -13.64
CA LYS A 215 -1.43 -1.95 -14.50
C LYS A 215 -2.81 -2.08 -13.85
N ALA A 216 -2.90 -2.28 -12.53
CA ALA A 216 -4.17 -2.30 -11.82
C ALA A 216 -4.97 -1.01 -12.04
N ASN A 217 -4.30 0.14 -11.85
CA ASN A 217 -4.90 1.45 -12.05
C ASN A 217 -5.26 1.73 -13.50
N GLU A 218 -4.38 1.34 -14.44
CA GLU A 218 -4.66 1.50 -15.87
C GLU A 218 -5.90 0.70 -16.29
N ASN A 219 -5.95 -0.57 -15.89
CA ASN A 219 -7.02 -1.50 -16.24
C ASN A 219 -8.36 -1.04 -15.65
N GLY A 220 -8.37 -0.66 -14.36
CA GLY A 220 -9.60 -0.23 -13.70
C GLY A 220 -10.13 1.10 -14.22
N LEU A 221 -9.25 2.08 -14.46
CA LEU A 221 -9.61 3.35 -15.10
C LEU A 221 -10.23 3.13 -16.49
N LEU A 222 -9.56 2.32 -17.32
CA LEU A 222 -10.04 2.00 -18.67
C LEU A 222 -11.41 1.32 -18.59
N ALA A 223 -11.57 0.34 -17.69
CA ALA A 223 -12.81 -0.39 -17.51
C ALA A 223 -14.00 0.52 -17.15
N ALA A 224 -13.82 1.41 -16.17
CA ALA A 224 -14.85 2.38 -15.79
C ALA A 224 -15.19 3.34 -16.93
N GLN A 225 -14.19 3.82 -17.66
CA GLN A 225 -14.37 4.71 -18.81
C GLN A 225 -15.09 4.01 -19.99
N LEU A 226 -14.83 2.72 -20.23
CA LEU A 226 -15.51 1.93 -21.25
C LEU A 226 -16.97 1.66 -20.86
N ALA A 227 -17.22 1.23 -19.63
CA ALA A 227 -18.58 1.01 -19.12
C ALA A 227 -19.42 2.30 -19.13
N ALA A 228 -18.83 3.46 -18.83
CA ALA A 228 -19.47 4.77 -18.94
C ALA A 228 -19.96 5.09 -20.36
N ARG A 229 -19.37 4.47 -21.38
CA ARG A 229 -19.70 4.63 -22.80
C ARG A 229 -20.57 3.49 -23.34
N GLY A 230 -21.03 2.57 -22.47
CA GLY A 230 -21.88 1.45 -22.86
C GLY A 230 -21.11 0.24 -23.40
N PHE A 231 -19.80 0.12 -23.14
CA PHE A 231 -19.10 -1.14 -23.40
C PHE A 231 -19.61 -2.21 -22.42
N GLU A 232 -20.05 -3.35 -22.95
CA GLU A 232 -20.68 -4.42 -22.18
C GLU A 232 -19.70 -5.56 -21.84
N SER A 233 -20.04 -6.31 -20.81
CA SER A 233 -19.33 -7.42 -20.17
C SER A 233 -20.33 -8.22 -19.30
N ARG A 234 -19.83 -9.12 -18.46
CA ARG A 234 -20.63 -9.85 -17.47
C ARG A 234 -20.80 -9.04 -16.19
N ALA A 235 -22.01 -9.05 -15.63
CA ALA A 235 -22.36 -8.33 -14.39
C ALA A 235 -22.23 -9.19 -13.10
N ASP A 236 -21.66 -10.39 -13.25
CA ASP A 236 -21.50 -11.46 -12.26
C ASP A 236 -20.11 -12.12 -12.41
N VAL A 237 -19.11 -11.36 -12.86
CA VAL A 237 -17.77 -11.86 -13.24
C VAL A 237 -16.99 -12.49 -12.08
N ILE A 238 -17.25 -12.07 -10.83
CA ILE A 238 -16.52 -12.57 -9.66
C ILE A 238 -16.93 -14.00 -9.38
N GLU A 239 -18.23 -14.26 -9.34
CA GLU A 239 -18.85 -15.48 -8.86
C GLU A 239 -19.14 -16.53 -9.94
N CYS A 240 -19.09 -16.15 -11.23
CA CYS A 240 -19.54 -17.05 -12.27
C CYS A 240 -18.61 -18.21 -12.62
N GLU A 241 -19.16 -19.20 -13.32
CA GLU A 241 -18.38 -20.25 -13.94
C GLU A 241 -17.30 -19.63 -14.86
N GLN A 242 -16.07 -20.13 -14.74
CA GLN A 242 -14.89 -19.59 -15.43
C GLN A 242 -14.63 -18.09 -15.17
N GLY A 243 -15.27 -17.52 -14.14
CA GLY A 243 -15.08 -16.15 -13.70
C GLY A 243 -13.80 -15.96 -12.89
N PHE A 244 -13.64 -14.75 -12.34
CA PHE A 244 -12.44 -14.34 -11.62
C PHE A 244 -12.11 -15.29 -10.46
N ALA A 245 -13.08 -15.59 -9.60
CA ALA A 245 -12.82 -16.44 -8.45
C ALA A 245 -12.56 -17.90 -8.86
N ALA A 246 -13.36 -18.46 -9.76
CA ALA A 246 -13.23 -19.86 -10.21
C ALA A 246 -11.90 -20.14 -10.94
N THR A 247 -11.34 -19.14 -11.62
CA THR A 247 -10.08 -19.30 -12.38
C THR A 247 -8.83 -18.98 -11.56
N GLN A 248 -8.96 -18.09 -10.57
CA GLN A 248 -7.79 -17.53 -9.87
C GLN A 248 -7.73 -17.88 -8.37
N SER A 249 -8.74 -18.55 -7.80
CA SER A 249 -8.74 -19.00 -6.40
C SER A 249 -9.16 -20.47 -6.30
N SER A 250 -8.65 -21.16 -5.27
CA SER A 250 -9.02 -22.53 -4.93
C SER A 250 -10.05 -22.63 -3.79
N ASP A 251 -10.36 -21.51 -3.13
CA ASP A 251 -11.10 -21.43 -1.88
C ASP A 251 -12.03 -20.21 -1.84
N PHE A 252 -12.66 -19.90 -2.98
CA PHE A 252 -13.63 -18.82 -3.08
C PHE A 252 -14.77 -18.97 -2.05
N ALA A 253 -14.93 -17.94 -1.22
CA ALA A 253 -15.89 -17.89 -0.14
C ALA A 253 -16.76 -16.63 -0.25
N PRO A 254 -17.86 -16.66 -1.05
CA PRO A 254 -18.69 -15.49 -1.30
C PRO A 254 -19.35 -14.92 -0.04
N ASP A 255 -19.61 -15.75 0.97
CA ASP A 255 -20.15 -15.31 2.27
C ASP A 255 -19.24 -14.34 3.05
N ARG A 256 -17.98 -14.20 2.65
CA ARG A 256 -17.00 -13.28 3.26
C ARG A 256 -17.06 -11.85 2.72
N ILE A 257 -17.97 -11.55 1.78
CA ILE A 257 -18.13 -10.21 1.19
C ILE A 257 -18.38 -9.10 2.24
N TRP A 258 -19.08 -9.42 3.33
CA TRP A 258 -19.50 -8.49 4.37
C TRP A 258 -19.04 -9.00 5.73
N PRO A 259 -17.74 -8.86 6.08
CA PRO A 259 -17.28 -9.23 7.40
C PRO A 259 -17.97 -8.35 8.46
N PRO A 260 -18.18 -8.87 9.69
CA PRO A 260 -18.69 -8.07 10.79
C PRO A 260 -17.71 -6.94 11.12
N GLY A 261 -18.10 -5.67 11.05
CA GLY A 261 -17.20 -4.56 11.40
C GLY A 261 -17.44 -3.27 10.62
N ALA A 262 -16.49 -2.34 10.79
CA ALA A 262 -16.44 -1.04 10.13
C ALA A 262 -15.80 -1.13 8.72
N PHE A 263 -15.43 0.01 8.13
CA PHE A 263 -14.74 0.09 6.84
C PHE A 263 -13.37 -0.60 6.89
N HIS A 264 -13.00 -1.37 5.86
CA HIS A 264 -11.68 -2.02 5.74
C HIS A 264 -10.50 -1.05 5.75
N ILE A 265 -10.69 0.20 5.34
CA ILE A 265 -9.64 1.22 5.46
C ILE A 265 -9.22 1.48 6.92
N THR A 266 -10.07 1.16 7.90
CA THR A 266 -9.71 1.21 9.34
C THR A 266 -8.70 0.15 9.75
N GLU A 267 -8.50 -0.86 8.90
CA GLU A 267 -7.50 -1.93 9.08
C GLU A 267 -6.24 -1.67 8.23
N ASN A 268 -6.06 -0.46 7.69
CA ASN A 268 -4.86 -0.12 6.91
C ASN A 268 -3.61 -0.10 7.79
N LEU A 269 -2.52 -0.61 7.25
CA LEU A 269 -1.24 -0.70 7.94
C LEU A 269 -0.16 0.04 7.14
N PHE A 270 0.47 1.03 7.76
CA PHE A 270 1.52 1.81 7.12
C PHE A 270 2.90 1.24 7.41
N LYS A 271 3.76 1.23 6.38
CA LYS A 271 5.18 0.96 6.56
C LYS A 271 5.86 2.18 7.16
N TYR A 272 6.43 2.04 8.35
CA TYR A 272 7.24 3.08 8.99
C TYR A 272 8.75 2.87 8.84
N HIS A 273 9.15 1.69 8.36
CA HIS A 273 10.53 1.36 8.04
C HIS A 273 10.65 1.05 6.55
N ALA A 274 11.73 1.54 5.92
CA ALA A 274 11.96 1.38 4.48
C ALA A 274 12.45 -0.04 4.11
N SER A 275 11.83 -1.07 4.69
CA SER A 275 12.19 -2.49 4.62
C SER A 275 10.97 -3.40 4.47
N CYS A 276 11.20 -4.70 4.23
CA CYS A 276 10.16 -5.73 4.17
C CYS A 276 9.20 -5.65 5.38
N TYR A 277 7.88 -5.75 5.17
CA TYR A 277 6.88 -5.56 6.23
C TYR A 277 7.07 -6.50 7.43
N GLN A 278 7.50 -7.75 7.18
CA GLN A 278 7.73 -8.75 8.23
C GLN A 278 8.81 -8.30 9.23
N THR A 279 9.74 -7.43 8.84
CA THR A 279 10.80 -6.97 9.75
C THR A 279 10.34 -5.88 10.73
N HIS A 280 9.17 -5.25 10.50
CA HIS A 280 8.73 -4.07 11.25
C HIS A 280 8.49 -4.39 12.72
N ALA A 281 7.84 -5.52 13.02
CA ALA A 281 7.57 -5.93 14.39
C ALA A 281 8.85 -6.14 15.21
N ALA A 282 9.89 -6.72 14.61
CA ALA A 282 11.18 -6.90 15.28
C ALA A 282 11.85 -5.55 15.57
N ILE A 283 11.82 -4.62 14.62
CA ILE A 283 12.37 -3.26 14.79
C ILE A 283 11.65 -2.54 15.94
N GLU A 284 10.32 -2.52 15.94
CA GLU A 284 9.50 -1.83 16.95
C GLU A 284 9.69 -2.43 18.36
N ALA A 285 9.72 -3.76 18.47
CA ALA A 285 9.98 -4.44 19.75
C ALA A 285 11.37 -4.06 20.32
N LEU A 286 12.41 -4.03 19.48
CA LEU A 286 13.77 -3.66 19.91
C LEU A 286 13.91 -2.17 20.22
N ARG A 287 13.25 -1.29 19.46
CA ARG A 287 13.21 0.16 19.76
C ARG A 287 12.52 0.41 21.10
N ALA A 288 11.42 -0.28 21.39
CA ALA A 288 10.73 -0.17 22.68
C ALA A 288 11.66 -0.53 23.85
N ILE A 289 12.44 -1.61 23.74
CA ILE A 289 13.45 -1.99 24.74
C ILE A 289 14.52 -0.90 24.86
N LYS A 290 15.07 -0.45 23.73
CA LYS A 290 16.14 0.56 23.70
C LYS A 290 15.70 1.85 24.38
N ASP A 291 14.53 2.36 24.02
CA ASP A 291 14.05 3.67 24.45
C ASP A 291 13.60 3.64 25.92
N ALA A 292 12.97 2.56 26.39
CA ALA A 292 12.56 2.42 27.78
C ALA A 292 13.75 2.31 28.76
N HIS A 293 14.90 1.81 28.29
CA HIS A 293 16.06 1.52 29.14
C HIS A 293 17.31 2.36 28.83
N GLY A 294 17.26 3.25 27.83
CA GLY A 294 18.41 4.05 27.41
C GLY A 294 19.59 3.21 26.90
N LEU A 295 19.30 2.02 26.37
CA LEU A 295 20.30 0.99 26.10
C LEU A 295 21.32 1.43 25.04
N GLN A 296 22.61 1.16 25.29
CA GLN A 296 23.65 1.36 24.29
C GLN A 296 24.03 0.03 23.63
N PRO A 297 24.44 0.02 22.35
CA PRO A 297 24.94 -1.20 21.67
C PRO A 297 26.04 -1.95 22.45
N ALA A 298 26.85 -1.21 23.20
CA ALA A 298 27.93 -1.75 24.00
C ALA A 298 27.44 -2.63 25.18
N ASP A 299 26.20 -2.45 25.64
CA ASP A 299 25.62 -3.17 26.78
C ASP A 299 25.09 -4.57 26.39
N VAL A 300 24.89 -4.80 25.09
CA VAL A 300 24.23 -6.00 24.55
C VAL A 300 25.20 -7.18 24.49
N ALA A 301 24.85 -8.29 25.15
CA ALA A 301 25.54 -9.56 25.05
C ALA A 301 24.95 -10.47 23.95
N GLY A 302 23.64 -10.42 23.73
CA GLY A 302 22.93 -11.28 22.77
C GLY A 302 21.53 -10.75 22.46
N ILE A 303 20.98 -11.14 21.31
CA ILE A 303 19.61 -10.80 20.89
C ILE A 303 18.95 -12.07 20.40
N VAL A 304 17.73 -12.36 20.87
CA VAL A 304 16.90 -13.44 20.35
C VAL A 304 15.62 -12.84 19.81
N LEU A 305 15.31 -13.12 18.54
CA LEU A 305 14.05 -12.78 17.90
C LEU A 305 13.21 -14.03 17.70
N MET A 306 11.94 -13.98 18.07
CA MET A 306 10.95 -14.99 17.69
C MET A 306 10.05 -14.44 16.58
N HIS A 307 9.86 -15.24 15.53
CA HIS A 307 9.17 -14.79 14.33
C HIS A 307 8.54 -15.93 13.51
N ASP A 308 7.71 -15.59 12.53
CA ASP A 308 7.07 -16.54 11.60
C ASP A 308 8.09 -17.28 10.74
N ALA A 309 7.86 -18.59 10.53
CA ALA A 309 8.72 -19.44 9.73
C ALA A 309 8.79 -19.03 8.26
N GLY A 310 7.73 -18.42 7.70
CA GLY A 310 7.77 -17.87 6.35
C GLY A 310 8.85 -16.81 6.15
N ALA A 311 9.17 -16.05 7.20
CA ALA A 311 10.17 -14.99 7.17
C ALA A 311 11.60 -15.46 6.86
N ASP A 312 11.92 -16.74 7.13
CA ASP A 312 13.24 -17.31 6.83
C ASP A 312 13.57 -17.22 5.33
N THR A 313 12.58 -17.48 4.48
CA THR A 313 12.76 -17.42 3.01
C THR A 313 12.59 -16.01 2.43
N VAL A 314 12.14 -15.05 3.23
CA VAL A 314 11.72 -13.72 2.76
C VAL A 314 12.66 -12.61 3.23
N CYS A 315 12.96 -12.55 4.53
CA CYS A 315 13.69 -11.42 5.14
C CYS A 315 14.77 -11.84 6.13
N ASN A 316 15.39 -12.99 5.91
CA ASN A 316 16.45 -13.54 6.75
C ASN A 316 17.84 -13.56 6.09
N ILE A 317 18.19 -12.58 5.25
CA ILE A 317 19.55 -12.47 4.71
C ILE A 317 20.54 -12.35 5.89
N HIS A 318 21.44 -13.32 6.02
CA HIS A 318 22.35 -13.41 7.17
C HIS A 318 23.43 -12.32 7.16
N GLU A 319 24.08 -12.14 6.01
CA GLU A 319 25.19 -11.19 5.83
C GLU A 319 24.87 -10.24 4.67
N PRO A 320 23.94 -9.28 4.86
CA PRO A 320 23.66 -8.31 3.82
C PRO A 320 24.91 -7.48 3.52
N ARG A 321 25.13 -7.17 2.24
CA ARG A 321 26.28 -6.39 1.73
C ARG A 321 25.89 -5.09 1.07
N SER A 322 24.60 -4.90 0.85
CA SER A 322 24.05 -3.70 0.24
C SER A 322 22.86 -3.17 1.04
N GLY A 323 22.53 -1.90 0.82
CA GLY A 323 21.32 -1.29 1.37
C GLY A 323 20.05 -2.07 1.01
N LEU A 324 19.97 -2.58 -0.23
CA LEU A 324 18.85 -3.38 -0.68
C LEU A 324 18.74 -4.69 0.09
N GLU A 325 19.83 -5.42 0.27
CA GLU A 325 19.83 -6.66 1.05
C GLU A 325 19.48 -6.41 2.53
N ALA A 326 19.90 -5.27 3.09
CA ALA A 326 19.58 -4.89 4.47
C ALA A 326 18.07 -4.80 4.72
N LYS A 327 17.30 -4.37 3.72
CA LYS A 327 15.82 -4.32 3.77
C LYS A 327 15.16 -5.68 3.98
N PHE A 328 15.91 -6.77 3.75
CA PHE A 328 15.48 -8.16 3.86
C PHE A 328 16.36 -8.94 4.85
N SER A 329 16.88 -8.28 5.88
CA SER A 329 17.69 -8.92 6.93
C SER A 329 17.20 -8.52 8.33
N LEU A 330 16.53 -9.44 9.01
CA LEU A 330 16.13 -9.29 10.42
C LEU A 330 17.31 -8.95 11.33
N ARG A 331 18.49 -9.52 11.05
CA ARG A 331 19.68 -9.36 11.92
C ARG A 331 20.27 -7.96 11.86
N ILE A 332 20.51 -7.42 10.66
CA ILE A 332 21.05 -6.06 10.56
C ILE A 332 20.03 -5.02 11.01
N LEU A 333 18.74 -5.27 10.76
CA LEU A 333 17.67 -4.39 11.21
C LEU A 333 17.51 -4.38 12.74
N ALA A 334 17.76 -5.52 13.40
CA ALA A 334 17.88 -5.58 14.85
C ALA A 334 19.06 -4.72 15.36
N ALA A 335 20.20 -4.79 14.67
CA ALA A 335 21.35 -3.95 15.00
C ALA A 335 21.05 -2.46 14.79
N PHE A 336 20.40 -2.08 13.68
CA PHE A 336 19.99 -0.69 13.40
C PHE A 336 19.06 -0.17 14.50
N ALA A 337 18.06 -0.95 14.89
CA ALA A 337 17.10 -0.59 15.93
C ALA A 337 17.80 -0.26 17.26
N LEU A 338 18.71 -1.12 17.72
CA LEU A 338 19.44 -0.94 18.98
C LEU A 338 20.55 0.13 18.90
N ALA A 339 21.13 0.35 17.73
CA ALA A 339 22.06 1.44 17.48
C ALA A 339 21.38 2.81 17.34
N GLY A 340 20.04 2.85 17.27
CA GLY A 340 19.29 4.09 17.09
C GLY A 340 19.35 4.65 15.67
N ILE A 341 19.67 3.79 14.67
CA ILE A 341 19.59 4.18 13.27
C ILE A 341 18.12 4.31 12.88
N ASP A 342 17.78 5.46 12.28
CA ASP A 342 16.41 5.73 11.86
C ASP A 342 16.07 4.95 10.59
N THR A 343 15.43 3.80 10.76
CA THR A 343 14.98 2.92 9.67
C THR A 343 13.81 3.48 8.87
N ALA A 344 13.24 4.64 9.26
CA ALA A 344 12.27 5.35 8.42
C ALA A 344 12.94 6.09 7.25
N ARG A 345 14.25 6.34 7.32
CA ARG A 345 15.01 7.02 6.28
C ARG A 345 15.65 6.01 5.33
N ALA A 346 15.31 6.08 4.06
CA ALA A 346 15.84 5.16 3.05
C ALA A 346 17.36 5.29 2.90
N GLU A 347 17.92 6.49 3.07
CA GLU A 347 19.36 6.74 3.01
C GLU A 347 20.17 5.94 4.05
N ASN A 348 19.56 5.57 5.17
CA ASN A 348 20.22 4.75 6.19
C ASN A 348 20.40 3.29 5.78
N PHE A 349 19.72 2.85 4.72
CA PHE A 349 19.97 1.57 4.06
C PHE A 349 21.11 1.74 3.07
N SER A 350 22.33 1.92 3.59
CA SER A 350 23.55 2.15 2.81
C SER A 350 24.57 1.03 3.04
N GLU A 351 25.50 0.87 2.09
CA GLU A 351 26.64 -0.04 2.28
C GLU A 351 27.48 0.35 3.51
N GLU A 352 27.65 1.66 3.75
CA GLU A 352 28.34 2.20 4.93
C GLU A 352 27.74 1.68 6.23
N ASN A 353 26.43 1.84 6.44
CA ASN A 353 25.79 1.34 7.67
C ASN A 353 25.77 -0.20 7.73
N VAL A 354 25.56 -0.87 6.61
CA VAL A 354 25.46 -2.34 6.59
C VAL A 354 26.80 -3.01 6.90
N THR A 355 27.91 -2.36 6.55
CA THR A 355 29.26 -2.88 6.72
C THR A 355 30.02 -2.28 7.92
N ALA A 356 29.42 -1.30 8.62
CA ALA A 356 30.02 -0.68 9.80
C ALA A 356 30.39 -1.74 10.86
N PRO A 357 31.65 -1.81 11.33
CA PRO A 357 32.12 -2.89 12.20
C PRO A 357 31.30 -3.09 13.47
N GLU A 358 30.81 -2.01 14.08
CA GLU A 358 29.98 -2.05 15.28
C GLU A 358 28.58 -2.61 15.03
N LEU A 359 27.99 -2.36 13.85
CA LEU A 359 26.69 -2.87 13.45
C LEU A 359 26.79 -4.34 13.03
N VAL A 360 27.86 -4.69 12.32
CA VAL A 360 28.20 -6.09 12.02
C VAL A 360 28.40 -6.87 13.32
N ALA A 361 29.17 -6.36 14.27
CA ALA A 361 29.38 -7.02 15.56
C ALA A 361 28.09 -7.21 16.37
N LEU A 362 27.12 -6.30 16.24
CA LEU A 362 25.81 -6.43 16.86
C LEU A 362 24.90 -7.42 16.11
N ARG A 363 24.92 -7.40 14.77
CA ARG A 363 24.24 -8.37 13.89
C ARG A 363 24.63 -9.80 14.20
N GLU A 364 25.92 -10.06 14.41
CA GLU A 364 26.44 -11.41 14.75
C GLU A 364 25.96 -11.93 16.12
N ARG A 365 25.39 -11.06 16.96
CA ARG A 365 24.79 -11.43 18.25
C ARG A 365 23.30 -11.78 18.14
N VAL A 366 22.72 -11.72 16.94
CA VAL A 366 21.30 -11.96 16.70
C VAL A 366 21.02 -13.41 16.32
N GLU A 367 20.33 -14.11 17.21
CA GLU A 367 19.66 -15.38 16.92
C GLU A 367 18.21 -15.10 16.48
N VAL A 368 17.78 -15.69 15.37
CA VAL A 368 16.37 -15.63 14.94
C VAL A 368 15.79 -17.04 15.05
N ARG A 369 14.72 -17.18 15.83
CA ARG A 369 13.97 -18.41 16.07
C ARG A 369 12.66 -18.37 15.30
N PHE A 370 12.61 -19.17 14.24
CA PHE A 370 11.45 -19.30 13.38
C PHE A 370 10.45 -20.31 13.95
N THR A 371 9.21 -19.87 14.14
CA THR A 371 8.15 -20.66 14.77
C THR A 371 7.02 -20.90 13.76
N PRO A 372 6.65 -22.17 13.49
CA PRO A 372 5.46 -22.48 12.69
C PRO A 372 4.20 -21.88 13.32
N ASP A 373 3.22 -21.51 12.50
CA ASP A 373 1.92 -20.97 12.93
C ASP A 373 2.00 -19.69 13.77
N TRP A 374 3.13 -18.97 13.69
CA TRP A 374 3.29 -17.67 14.34
C TRP A 374 2.65 -16.56 13.50
N PRO A 375 2.01 -15.54 14.09
CA PRO A 375 1.44 -14.44 13.32
C PRO A 375 2.51 -13.70 12.51
N ILE A 376 2.29 -13.58 11.20
CA ILE A 376 3.24 -12.99 10.24
C ILE A 376 3.65 -11.54 10.61
N THR A 377 2.74 -10.81 11.26
CA THR A 377 2.92 -9.41 11.65
C THR A 377 3.49 -9.25 13.06
N ARG A 378 3.79 -10.34 13.77
CA ARG A 378 4.22 -10.29 15.18
C ARG A 378 5.67 -10.74 15.34
N SER A 379 6.39 -10.07 16.23
CA SER A 379 7.69 -10.53 16.71
C SER A 379 7.84 -10.31 18.22
N GLU A 380 8.56 -11.22 18.86
CA GLU A 380 9.02 -11.06 20.24
C GLU A 380 10.54 -10.95 20.24
N ALA A 381 11.06 -9.99 20.99
CA ALA A 381 12.48 -9.73 21.13
C ALA A 381 12.92 -9.93 22.58
N ALA A 382 14.06 -10.59 22.77
CA ALA A 382 14.78 -10.68 24.04
C ALA A 382 16.21 -10.16 23.85
N VAL A 383 16.58 -9.14 24.63
CA VAL A 383 17.92 -8.56 24.63
C VAL A 383 18.63 -8.98 25.92
N LEU A 384 19.67 -9.80 25.77
CA LEU A 384 20.53 -10.25 26.86
C LEU A 384 21.61 -9.20 27.08
N LEU A 385 21.73 -8.70 28.30
CA LEU A 385 22.70 -7.69 28.69
C LEU A 385 23.97 -8.32 29.26
N LYS A 386 25.10 -7.61 29.15
CA LYS A 386 26.39 -8.03 29.71
C LYS A 386 26.39 -8.10 31.24
N ASP A 387 25.46 -7.42 31.91
CA ASP A 387 25.28 -7.47 33.36
C ASP A 387 24.41 -8.66 33.83
N GLY A 388 23.98 -9.52 32.89
CA GLY A 388 23.19 -10.72 33.15
C GLY A 388 21.67 -10.51 33.14
N ARG A 389 21.17 -9.27 32.98
CA ARG A 389 19.73 -9.03 32.81
C ARG A 389 19.26 -9.42 31.42
N THR A 390 17.97 -9.77 31.31
CA THR A 390 17.27 -9.96 30.04
C THR A 390 16.08 -9.01 29.98
N LEU A 391 16.02 -8.22 28.90
CA LEU A 391 14.90 -7.32 28.62
C LEU A 391 14.07 -7.92 27.48
N THR A 392 12.74 -7.90 27.60
CA THR A 392 11.85 -8.48 26.59
C THR A 392 10.77 -7.49 26.16
N ALA A 393 10.37 -7.59 24.89
CA ALA A 393 9.24 -6.86 24.34
C ALA A 393 8.60 -7.66 23.20
N ALA A 394 7.33 -7.39 22.94
CA ALA A 394 6.60 -7.93 21.80
C ALA A 394 5.98 -6.77 21.03
N HIS A 395 5.89 -6.89 19.71
CA HIS A 395 5.14 -5.97 18.88
C HIS A 395 4.37 -6.73 17.81
N ASP A 396 3.18 -6.24 17.48
CA ASP A 396 2.36 -6.72 16.38
C ASP A 396 2.09 -5.56 15.43
N SER A 397 2.78 -5.54 14.30
CA SER A 397 2.59 -4.53 13.25
C SER A 397 1.31 -4.76 12.45
N GLY A 398 0.52 -5.79 12.77
CA GLY A 398 -0.78 -6.09 12.17
C GLY A 398 -1.93 -5.35 12.84
N ILE A 399 -1.65 -4.62 13.92
CA ILE A 399 -2.63 -3.83 14.66
C ILE A 399 -2.50 -2.36 14.20
N PRO A 400 -3.53 -1.79 13.56
CA PRO A 400 -3.53 -0.37 13.20
C PRO A 400 -3.37 0.52 14.44
N ASP A 401 -2.79 1.71 14.24
CA ASP A 401 -2.63 2.66 15.34
C ASP A 401 -4.02 3.19 15.78
N ALA A 402 -4.37 2.99 17.05
CA ALA A 402 -5.61 3.49 17.62
C ALA A 402 -5.63 5.03 17.79
N ASP A 403 -4.46 5.67 17.81
CA ASP A 403 -4.30 7.12 17.89
C ASP A 403 -3.94 7.67 16.50
N LEU A 404 -4.97 8.16 15.80
CA LEU A 404 -4.80 8.71 14.45
C LEU A 404 -3.93 9.97 14.42
N ALA A 405 -3.81 10.73 15.52
CA ALA A 405 -2.95 11.91 15.58
C ALA A 405 -1.47 11.50 15.71
N ARG A 406 -1.19 10.47 16.52
CA ARG A 406 0.16 9.87 16.56
C ARG A 406 0.55 9.27 15.21
N GLN A 407 -0.37 8.57 14.56
CA GLN A 407 -0.16 8.04 13.21
C GLN A 407 0.14 9.16 12.21
N GLU A 408 -0.65 10.23 12.22
CA GLU A 408 -0.42 11.41 11.37
C GLU A 408 0.97 12.01 11.57
N ALA A 409 1.42 12.14 12.82
CA ALA A 409 2.74 12.69 13.12
C ALA A 409 3.86 11.80 12.54
N ARG A 410 3.74 10.47 12.66
CA ARG A 410 4.71 9.52 12.06
C ARG A 410 4.71 9.59 10.54
N LEU A 411 3.53 9.63 9.93
CA LEU A 411 3.38 9.72 8.47
C LEU A 411 3.88 11.06 7.94
N SER A 412 3.65 12.16 8.66
CA SER A 412 4.17 13.48 8.29
C SER A 412 5.69 13.53 8.36
N ALA A 413 6.30 12.90 9.38
CA ALA A 413 7.76 12.79 9.46
C ALA A 413 8.34 11.95 8.30
N LYS A 414 7.71 10.81 7.99
CA LYS A 414 8.06 9.98 6.82
C LYS A 414 7.89 10.76 5.52
N PHE A 415 6.78 11.47 5.34
CA PHE A 415 6.53 12.27 4.16
C PHE A 415 7.62 13.33 3.95
N MET A 416 7.96 14.07 5.00
CA MET A 416 8.98 15.11 4.91
C MET A 416 10.35 14.52 4.55
N SER A 417 10.74 13.37 5.14
CA SER A 417 12.03 12.74 4.79
C SER A 417 12.09 12.30 3.32
N LEU A 418 10.97 11.90 2.74
CA LEU A 418 10.87 11.44 1.35
C LEU A 418 10.76 12.58 0.34
N VAL A 419 10.05 13.66 0.68
CA VAL A 419 9.65 14.71 -0.28
C VAL A 419 10.53 15.95 -0.21
N GLU A 420 11.00 16.34 0.98
CA GLU A 420 11.87 17.51 1.17
C GLU A 420 13.12 17.48 0.28
N PRO A 421 13.84 16.34 0.12
CA PRO A 421 15.04 16.30 -0.71
C PRO A 421 14.82 16.69 -2.18
N ARG A 422 13.60 16.48 -2.71
CA ARG A 422 13.27 16.79 -4.11
C ARG A 422 12.57 18.13 -4.27
N LEU A 423 11.59 18.42 -3.40
CA LEU A 423 10.69 19.57 -3.59
C LEU A 423 11.05 20.78 -2.73
N GLY A 424 11.94 20.61 -1.74
CA GLY A 424 12.21 21.61 -0.72
C GLY A 424 11.16 21.64 0.38
N ARG A 425 11.54 22.17 1.54
CA ARG A 425 10.78 22.07 2.79
C ARG A 425 9.39 22.72 2.71
N ASP A 426 9.31 23.95 2.22
CA ASP A 426 8.06 24.72 2.22
C ASP A 426 7.01 24.09 1.30
N ARG A 427 7.45 23.63 0.12
CA ARG A 427 6.60 22.94 -0.85
C ARG A 427 6.12 21.60 -0.30
N ALA A 428 7.02 20.83 0.32
CA ALA A 428 6.68 19.57 0.96
C ALA A 428 5.65 19.78 2.08
N ALA A 429 5.89 20.74 2.98
CA ALA A 429 4.98 21.03 4.09
C ALA A 429 3.57 21.44 3.61
N ARG A 430 3.48 22.28 2.56
CA ARG A 430 2.19 22.67 1.98
C ARG A 430 1.48 21.50 1.32
N LEU A 431 2.22 20.65 0.59
CA LEU A 431 1.65 19.45 -0.05
C LEU A 431 1.11 18.46 1.00
N ALA A 432 1.83 18.29 2.12
CA ALA A 432 1.38 17.45 3.22
C ALA A 432 0.06 17.95 3.83
N GLU A 433 -0.06 19.26 4.07
CA GLU A 433 -1.29 19.86 4.59
C GLU A 433 -2.49 19.61 3.65
N LEU A 434 -2.29 19.83 2.35
CA LEU A 434 -3.34 19.61 1.34
C LEU A 434 -3.77 18.15 1.26
N ALA A 435 -2.82 17.21 1.34
CA ALA A 435 -3.10 15.78 1.32
C ALA A 435 -3.94 15.35 2.54
N LEU A 436 -3.56 15.77 3.74
CA LEU A 436 -4.29 15.47 4.98
C LEU A 436 -5.70 16.08 4.99
N LYS A 437 -5.87 17.26 4.38
CA LYS A 437 -7.16 17.97 4.30
C LYS A 437 -7.88 17.77 2.96
N VAL A 438 -7.52 16.73 2.18
CA VAL A 438 -8.00 16.55 0.81
C VAL A 438 -9.53 16.61 0.71
N GLY A 439 -10.26 16.02 1.65
CA GLY A 439 -11.73 16.03 1.65
C GLY A 439 -12.38 17.43 1.67
N SER A 440 -11.64 18.47 2.05
CA SER A 440 -12.12 19.86 2.07
C SER A 440 -11.80 20.66 0.80
N LEU A 441 -10.95 20.13 -0.08
CA LEU A 441 -10.46 20.85 -1.25
C LEU A 441 -11.55 21.00 -2.32
N GLN A 442 -11.82 22.25 -2.71
CA GLN A 442 -12.76 22.57 -3.80
C GLN A 442 -12.13 22.41 -5.20
N SER A 443 -10.81 22.40 -5.28
CA SER A 443 -10.03 22.08 -6.48
C SER A 443 -8.76 21.32 -6.07
N LEU A 444 -8.30 20.44 -6.95
CA LEU A 444 -7.05 19.71 -6.80
C LEU A 444 -5.85 20.45 -7.40
N ASP A 445 -6.05 21.57 -8.10
CA ASP A 445 -5.02 22.22 -8.92
C ASP A 445 -3.75 22.56 -8.14
N GLU A 446 -3.88 23.13 -6.94
CA GLU A 446 -2.74 23.47 -6.09
C GLU A 446 -1.97 22.20 -5.68
N MET A 447 -2.67 21.17 -5.20
CA MET A 447 -2.06 19.91 -4.78
C MET A 447 -1.34 19.22 -5.94
N MET A 448 -2.00 19.11 -7.10
CA MET A 448 -1.44 18.46 -8.28
C MET A 448 -0.24 19.26 -8.84
N SER A 449 -0.30 20.59 -8.78
CA SER A 449 0.83 21.45 -9.16
C SER A 449 2.01 21.28 -8.20
N LEU A 450 1.77 21.23 -6.89
CA LEU A 450 2.83 21.05 -5.88
C LEU A 450 3.45 19.64 -5.95
N MET A 451 2.69 18.63 -6.35
CA MET A 451 3.17 17.25 -6.47
C MET A 451 4.13 17.02 -7.66
N SER A 452 3.98 17.75 -8.76
CA SER A 452 4.87 17.69 -9.93
C SER A 452 6.25 18.31 -9.64
N ALA A 453 7.33 17.84 -10.27
CA ALA A 453 8.61 18.57 -10.18
C ALA A 453 8.55 19.88 -11.00
N GLN A 454 9.39 20.87 -10.64
CA GLN A 454 9.59 22.07 -11.47
C GLN A 454 10.44 21.75 -12.69
#